data_AF-A0A7X3Z7V6-F1
#
_entry.id   AF-A0A7X3Z7V6-F1
#
_cell.length_a   1.000
_cell.length_b   1.000
_cell.length_c   1.000
_cell.angle_alpha   90.00
_cell.angle_beta   90.00
_cell.angle_gamma   90.00
#
_symmetry.space_group_name_H-M   'P 1'
#
loop_
_entity.id
_entity.type
_entity.pdbx_description
1 polymer ?
#
loop_
_entity_poly.entity_id
_entity_poly.type
_entity_poly.pdbx_seq_one_letter_code
_entity_poly.pdbx_strand_id
1 'polypeptide(L)'
;FATQTPAPHGSTLRVSRHANAFFHFGKPVTSTQVEGDAVRISFADGTSYLADFVILGTGFTVDPLSRVEFGKAASEIQLWEDVFTPPEDEPSADLARFPYLNPDISIREKEPGKATWLKNVYCFNYGASASLGKVSGDIPGVSEGAEWLARALAATLYAEDIETHWRGLLDYAKPELDGSEWTASELEPTEREGQVA
;
A
#
# COMPACT_ATOMS: atom_id res chain seq x y z
N PHE A 1 -0.18 14.53 -6.40
CA PHE A 1 -1.62 14.32 -6.23
C PHE A 1 -2.48 15.29 -7.04
N ALA A 2 -2.05 16.54 -7.26
CA ALA A 2 -2.81 17.52 -8.07
C ALA A 2 -3.06 17.08 -9.53
N THR A 3 -2.18 16.26 -10.09
CA THR A 3 -2.30 15.75 -11.47
C THR A 3 -2.61 14.25 -11.44
N GLN A 4 -3.68 13.86 -12.12
CA GLN A 4 -4.06 12.46 -12.30
C GLN A 4 -3.43 11.88 -13.56
N THR A 5 -3.35 10.55 -13.63
CA THR A 5 -2.93 9.84 -14.83
C THR A 5 -3.90 10.17 -15.96
N PRO A 6 -3.44 10.63 -17.14
CA PRO A 6 -4.32 10.95 -18.24
C PRO A 6 -5.04 9.70 -18.75
N ALA A 7 -6.17 9.89 -19.42
CA ALA A 7 -6.88 8.82 -20.09
C ALA A 7 -5.94 8.09 -21.09
N PRO A 8 -5.99 6.73 -21.17
CA PRO A 8 -5.10 5.97 -22.04
C PRO A 8 -5.19 6.42 -23.49
N HIS A 9 -4.03 6.74 -24.10
CA HIS A 9 -3.94 7.27 -25.46
C HIS A 9 -4.76 6.44 -26.48
N GLY A 10 -4.63 5.12 -26.46
CA GLY A 10 -5.37 4.23 -27.36
C GLY A 10 -6.89 4.28 -27.16
N SER A 11 -7.38 4.47 -25.93
CA SER A 11 -8.81 4.61 -25.65
C SER A 11 -9.33 5.96 -26.13
N THR A 12 -8.59 7.04 -25.87
CA THR A 12 -8.93 8.38 -26.35
C THR A 12 -9.02 8.42 -27.87
N LEU A 13 -8.07 7.81 -28.58
CA LEU A 13 -8.07 7.73 -30.05
C LEU A 13 -9.21 6.88 -30.63
N ARG A 14 -9.75 5.91 -29.89
CA ARG A 14 -10.93 5.17 -30.36
C ARG A 14 -12.18 6.02 -30.27
N VAL A 15 -12.37 6.74 -29.17
CA VAL A 15 -13.53 7.62 -28.96
C VAL A 15 -13.50 8.81 -29.92
N SER A 16 -12.33 9.42 -30.14
CA SER A 16 -12.20 10.64 -30.96
C SER A 16 -12.50 10.46 -32.45
N ARG A 17 -12.66 9.22 -32.94
CA ARG A 17 -13.00 8.94 -34.35
C ARG A 17 -14.47 9.13 -34.66
N HIS A 18 -15.32 9.23 -33.64
CA HIS A 18 -16.77 9.36 -33.82
C HIS A 18 -17.17 10.83 -33.93
N ALA A 19 -17.98 11.15 -34.94
CA ALA A 19 -18.42 12.54 -35.20
C ALA A 19 -19.29 13.13 -34.08
N ASN A 20 -19.88 12.27 -33.23
CA ASN A 20 -20.70 12.63 -32.08
C ASN A 20 -19.94 12.58 -30.73
N ALA A 21 -18.60 12.49 -30.76
CA ALA A 21 -17.77 12.55 -29.56
C ALA A 21 -17.17 13.97 -29.39
N PHE A 22 -17.44 14.59 -28.25
CA PHE A 22 -17.00 15.95 -27.94
C PHE A 22 -16.12 15.97 -26.69
N PHE A 23 -15.03 16.75 -26.74
CA PHE A 23 -14.08 16.90 -25.63
C PHE A 23 -14.11 18.36 -25.17
N HIS A 24 -14.71 18.60 -24.01
CA HIS A 24 -14.83 19.94 -23.44
C HIS A 24 -13.82 20.13 -22.29
N PHE A 25 -12.70 20.77 -22.60
CA PHE A 25 -11.66 21.09 -21.62
C PHE A 25 -11.94 22.44 -20.95
N GLY A 26 -11.36 22.65 -19.76
CA GLY A 26 -11.57 23.90 -19.01
C GLY A 26 -13.02 24.10 -18.55
N LYS A 27 -13.80 23.02 -18.43
CA LYS A 27 -15.19 23.03 -17.95
C LYS A 27 -15.33 22.31 -16.59
N PRO A 28 -14.77 22.83 -15.49
CA PRO A 28 -15.05 22.29 -14.16
C PRO A 28 -16.56 22.31 -13.90
N VAL A 29 -17.13 21.16 -13.56
CA VAL A 29 -18.55 21.06 -13.18
C VAL A 29 -18.73 21.65 -11.79
N THR A 30 -19.68 22.56 -11.64
CA THR A 30 -20.00 23.22 -10.36
C THR A 30 -21.29 22.69 -9.75
N SER A 31 -22.25 22.29 -10.56
CA SER A 31 -23.51 21.69 -10.09
C SER A 31 -24.15 20.79 -11.15
N THR A 32 -24.99 19.88 -10.68
CA THR A 32 -25.92 19.13 -11.53
C THR A 32 -27.32 19.24 -10.95
N GLN A 33 -28.31 19.48 -11.81
CA GLN A 33 -29.71 19.62 -11.41
C GLN A 33 -30.61 18.88 -12.38
N VAL A 34 -31.56 18.09 -11.86
CA VAL A 34 -32.58 17.44 -12.68
C VAL A 34 -33.56 18.49 -13.18
N GLU A 35 -33.81 18.50 -14.48
CA GLU A 35 -34.77 19.38 -15.16
C GLU A 35 -35.63 18.55 -16.11
N GLY A 36 -36.85 18.22 -15.66
CA GLY A 36 -37.72 17.29 -16.38
C GLY A 36 -37.07 15.91 -16.50
N ASP A 37 -36.92 15.43 -17.74
CA ASP A 37 -36.30 14.14 -18.06
C ASP A 37 -34.79 14.23 -18.34
N ALA A 38 -34.17 15.39 -18.09
CA ALA A 38 -32.75 15.63 -18.34
C ALA A 38 -32.02 16.13 -17.09
N VAL A 39 -30.69 16.19 -17.17
CA VAL A 39 -29.81 16.76 -16.16
C VAL A 39 -29.09 17.97 -16.74
N ARG A 40 -29.28 19.13 -16.11
CA ARG A 40 -28.48 20.33 -16.37
C ARG A 40 -27.16 20.21 -15.63
N ILE A 41 -26.08 20.27 -16.37
CA ILE A 41 -24.70 20.33 -15.87
C ILE A 41 -24.23 21.77 -15.98
N SER A 42 -23.90 22.40 -14.86
CA SER A 42 -23.39 23.77 -14.83
C SER A 42 -21.86 23.76 -14.71
N PHE A 43 -21.21 24.68 -15.42
CA PHE A 43 -19.75 24.81 -15.43
C PHE A 43 -19.30 26.11 -14.77
N ALA A 44 -18.05 26.14 -14.32
CA ALA A 44 -17.46 27.27 -13.60
C ALA A 44 -17.39 28.57 -14.42
N ASP A 45 -17.42 28.49 -15.75
CA ASP A 45 -17.44 29.64 -16.64
C ASP A 45 -18.85 30.20 -16.93
N GLY A 46 -19.86 29.72 -16.19
CA GLY A 46 -21.25 30.15 -16.31
C GLY A 46 -22.02 29.47 -17.44
N THR A 47 -21.38 28.62 -18.26
CA THR A 47 -22.08 27.83 -19.28
C THR A 47 -22.77 26.61 -18.67
N SER A 48 -23.72 26.02 -19.39
CA SER A 48 -24.36 24.76 -18.99
C SER A 48 -24.67 23.86 -20.18
N TYR A 49 -24.88 22.58 -19.91
CA TYR A 49 -25.28 21.57 -20.89
C TYR A 49 -26.41 20.71 -20.34
N LEU A 50 -27.38 20.35 -21.17
CA LEU A 50 -28.46 19.41 -20.83
C LEU A 50 -28.15 18.05 -21.43
N ALA A 51 -28.18 17.00 -20.60
CA ALA A 51 -27.96 15.63 -21.02
C ALA A 51 -29.05 14.71 -20.44
N ASP A 52 -29.48 13.71 -21.22
CA ASP A 52 -30.45 12.72 -20.74
C ASP A 52 -29.84 11.79 -19.68
N PHE A 53 -28.51 11.55 -19.76
CA PHE A 53 -27.77 10.71 -18.83
C PHE A 53 -26.43 11.33 -18.46
N VAL A 54 -25.99 11.09 -17.22
CA VAL A 54 -24.67 11.52 -16.70
C VAL A 54 -23.92 10.32 -16.16
N ILE A 55 -22.69 10.11 -16.65
CA ILE A 55 -21.78 9.08 -16.15
C ILE A 55 -20.66 9.78 -15.37
N LEU A 56 -20.54 9.46 -14.07
CA LEU A 56 -19.56 10.08 -13.18
C LEU A 56 -18.22 9.35 -13.27
N GLY A 57 -17.32 9.88 -14.09
CA GLY A 57 -15.92 9.45 -14.18
C GLY A 57 -14.99 10.21 -13.23
N THR A 58 -15.41 10.50 -12.00
CA THR A 58 -14.72 11.43 -11.07
C THR A 58 -13.68 10.76 -10.16
N GLY A 59 -13.38 9.48 -10.38
CA GLY A 59 -12.38 8.74 -9.60
C GLY A 59 -12.88 8.26 -8.24
N PHE A 60 -11.96 8.16 -7.28
CA PHE A 60 -12.18 7.61 -5.94
C PHE A 60 -11.62 8.55 -4.86
N THR A 61 -12.15 8.44 -3.65
CA THR A 61 -11.66 9.13 -2.45
C THR A 61 -10.97 8.15 -1.50
N VAL A 62 -10.07 8.66 -0.65
CA VAL A 62 -9.49 7.90 0.46
C VAL A 62 -10.20 8.31 1.74
N ASP A 63 -10.89 7.36 2.36
CA ASP A 63 -11.65 7.58 3.58
C ASP A 63 -11.67 6.33 4.46
N PRO A 64 -10.75 6.21 5.43
CA PRO A 64 -10.74 5.07 6.35
C PRO A 64 -12.01 4.99 7.22
N LEU A 65 -12.67 6.12 7.51
CA LEU A 65 -13.90 6.18 8.31
C LEU A 65 -15.11 5.60 7.58
N SER A 66 -15.07 5.54 6.25
CA SER A 66 -16.14 4.95 5.44
C SER A 66 -16.18 3.42 5.47
N ARG A 67 -15.14 2.78 6.01
CA ARG A 67 -14.94 1.33 5.96
C ARG A 67 -15.57 0.64 7.16
N VAL A 68 -16.73 0.02 6.92
CA VAL A 68 -17.52 -0.71 7.92
C VAL A 68 -16.73 -1.83 8.59
N GLU A 69 -15.72 -2.38 7.91
CA GLU A 69 -14.87 -3.48 8.39
C GLU A 69 -14.05 -3.09 9.62
N PHE A 70 -13.73 -1.80 9.79
CA PHE A 70 -13.02 -1.30 10.98
C PHE A 70 -13.96 -0.96 12.14
N GLY A 71 -15.26 -0.79 11.88
CA GLY A 71 -16.25 -0.41 12.89
C GLY A 71 -15.78 0.80 13.71
N LYS A 72 -15.78 0.66 15.05
CA LYS A 72 -15.34 1.72 15.96
C LYS A 72 -13.84 2.04 15.88
N ALA A 73 -13.01 1.10 15.39
CA ALA A 73 -11.57 1.32 15.30
C ALA A 73 -11.18 2.23 14.13
N ALA A 74 -12.11 2.55 13.22
CA ALA A 74 -11.83 3.43 12.09
C ALA A 74 -11.33 4.82 12.56
N SER A 75 -11.88 5.35 13.66
CA SER A 75 -11.44 6.62 14.26
C SER A 75 -10.10 6.53 14.99
N GLU A 76 -9.61 5.31 15.21
CA GLU A 76 -8.33 5.05 15.88
C GLU A 76 -7.18 4.87 14.87
N ILE A 77 -7.44 4.98 13.57
CA ILE A 77 -6.42 4.99 12.53
C ILE A 77 -5.76 6.37 12.50
N GLN A 78 -4.44 6.44 12.63
CA GLN A 78 -3.72 7.69 12.49
C GLN A 78 -3.76 8.17 11.04
N LEU A 79 -4.11 9.43 10.82
CA LEU A 79 -4.16 10.06 9.50
C LEU A 79 -3.06 11.11 9.35
N TRP A 80 -2.81 11.56 8.12
CA TRP A 80 -1.84 12.62 7.85
C TRP A 80 -2.18 13.94 8.54
N GLU A 81 -3.47 14.27 8.67
CA GLU A 81 -3.91 15.45 9.45
C GLU A 81 -3.52 15.40 10.93
N ASP A 82 -3.28 14.21 11.50
CA ASP A 82 -2.88 14.05 12.89
C ASP A 82 -1.40 14.35 13.13
N VAL A 83 -0.58 14.35 12.07
CA VAL A 83 0.89 14.45 12.18
C VAL A 83 1.50 15.58 11.36
N PHE A 84 0.73 16.18 10.45
CA PHE A 84 1.23 17.22 9.56
C PHE A 84 0.20 18.33 9.37
N THR A 85 0.62 19.55 9.70
CA THR A 85 -0.12 20.78 9.37
C THR A 85 0.46 21.36 8.08
N PRO A 86 -0.32 21.43 6.98
CA PRO A 86 0.17 22.01 5.73
C PRO A 86 0.39 23.54 5.88
N PRO A 87 1.27 24.13 5.07
CA PRO A 87 1.34 25.58 4.90
C PRO A 87 -0.03 26.18 4.51
N GLU A 88 -0.28 27.42 4.91
CA GLU A 88 -1.57 28.10 4.67
C GLU A 88 -1.94 28.21 3.18
N ASP A 89 -0.94 28.25 2.30
CA ASP A 89 -1.08 28.39 0.84
C ASP A 89 -1.19 27.05 0.10
N GLU A 90 -0.98 25.92 0.78
CA GLU A 90 -1.07 24.57 0.20
C GLU A 90 -2.00 23.61 0.97
N PRO A 91 -3.24 24.00 1.32
CA PRO A 91 -4.15 23.11 2.01
C PRO A 91 -4.62 21.97 1.10
N SER A 92 -4.72 20.76 1.66
CA SER A 92 -5.31 19.62 0.94
C SER A 92 -6.10 18.72 1.88
N ALA A 93 -7.42 18.91 1.88
CA ALA A 93 -8.35 18.07 2.64
C ALA A 93 -8.31 16.60 2.18
N ASP A 94 -8.05 16.34 0.90
CA ASP A 94 -7.95 14.98 0.38
C ASP A 94 -6.71 14.27 0.94
N LEU A 95 -5.55 14.94 0.98
CA LEU A 95 -4.31 14.34 1.51
C LEU A 95 -4.33 14.16 3.02
N ALA A 96 -4.97 15.08 3.74
CA ALA A 96 -5.20 15.00 5.18
C ALA A 96 -5.79 13.64 5.61
N ARG A 97 -6.66 13.06 4.78
CA ARG A 97 -7.40 11.81 5.08
C ARG A 97 -6.65 10.52 4.78
N PHE A 98 -5.43 10.59 4.23
CA PHE A 98 -4.64 9.39 3.98
C PHE A 98 -4.16 8.79 5.32
N PRO A 99 -4.21 7.45 5.48
CA PRO A 99 -3.58 6.79 6.61
C PRO A 99 -2.09 7.13 6.73
N TYR A 100 -1.65 7.44 7.94
CA TYR A 100 -0.24 7.58 8.27
C TYR A 100 0.32 6.22 8.68
N LEU A 101 0.95 5.52 7.73
CA LEU A 101 1.39 4.14 7.89
C LEU A 101 2.78 4.01 8.53
N ASN A 102 3.03 2.84 9.10
CA ASN A 102 4.36 2.42 9.49
C ASN A 102 5.21 2.04 8.25
N PRO A 103 6.56 1.97 8.38
CA PRO A 103 7.45 1.54 7.31
C PRO A 103 7.24 0.11 6.81
N ASP A 104 6.44 -0.70 7.51
CA ASP A 104 6.13 -2.09 7.14
C ASP A 104 4.74 -2.21 6.48
N ILE A 105 4.12 -1.08 6.09
CA ILE A 105 2.78 -0.98 5.45
C ILE A 105 1.62 -1.19 6.45
N SER A 106 1.91 -1.48 7.72
CA SER A 106 0.87 -1.63 8.75
C SER A 106 0.21 -0.31 9.12
N ILE A 107 -1.06 -0.40 9.52
CA ILE A 107 -1.83 0.71 10.05
C ILE A 107 -1.30 1.09 11.44
N ARG A 108 -1.16 2.39 11.66
CA ARG A 108 -0.72 2.97 12.94
C ARG A 108 -1.91 3.46 13.75
N GLU A 109 -1.85 3.23 15.07
CA GLU A 109 -2.81 3.80 16.01
C GLU A 109 -2.66 5.32 16.11
N LYS A 110 -3.78 6.04 16.06
CA LYS A 110 -3.87 7.48 16.33
C LYS A 110 -3.44 7.78 17.77
N GLU A 111 -3.99 7.02 18.71
CA GLU A 111 -3.62 7.05 20.12
C GLU A 111 -3.10 5.66 20.52
N PRO A 112 -1.84 5.54 20.94
CA PRO A 112 -1.25 4.26 21.30
C PRO A 112 -2.06 3.51 22.38
N GLY A 113 -2.38 2.24 22.13
CA GLY A 113 -3.07 1.37 23.08
C GLY A 113 -4.58 1.29 22.92
N LYS A 114 -5.23 2.14 22.12
CA LYS A 114 -6.69 2.13 21.93
C LYS A 114 -7.19 1.03 20.99
N ALA A 115 -6.38 0.66 20.00
CA ALA A 115 -6.69 -0.34 18.99
C ALA A 115 -5.42 -1.09 18.56
N THR A 116 -4.75 -1.73 19.53
CA THR A 116 -3.43 -2.36 19.34
C THR A 116 -3.36 -3.41 18.25
N TRP A 117 -4.50 -3.97 17.85
CA TRP A 117 -4.61 -4.93 16.75
C TRP A 117 -4.44 -4.30 15.37
N LEU A 118 -4.56 -2.97 15.23
CA LEU A 118 -4.38 -2.27 13.95
C LEU A 118 -2.98 -2.47 13.37
N LYS A 119 -1.97 -2.70 14.21
CA LYS A 119 -0.60 -3.03 13.78
C LYS A 119 -0.53 -4.32 12.93
N ASN A 120 -1.56 -5.17 13.00
CA ASN A 120 -1.67 -6.41 12.24
C ASN A 120 -2.47 -6.24 10.94
N VAL A 121 -2.92 -5.01 10.63
CA VAL A 121 -3.65 -4.69 9.40
C VAL A 121 -2.74 -3.93 8.46
N TYR A 122 -2.57 -4.45 7.24
CA TYR A 122 -1.65 -3.89 6.26
C TYR A 122 -2.41 -3.16 5.15
N CYS A 123 -2.09 -1.89 4.92
CA CYS A 123 -2.76 -1.06 3.94
C CYS A 123 -2.09 -1.19 2.56
N PHE A 124 -2.27 -2.34 1.90
CA PHE A 124 -1.73 -2.57 0.56
C PHE A 124 -2.72 -2.14 -0.53
N ASN A 125 -2.99 -0.83 -0.60
CA ASN A 125 -3.83 -0.20 -1.62
C ASN A 125 -3.45 1.30 -1.79
N TYR A 126 -4.19 2.05 -2.62
CA TYR A 126 -3.92 3.47 -2.91
C TYR A 126 -3.78 4.37 -1.66
N GLY A 127 -4.43 4.04 -0.55
CA GLY A 127 -4.33 4.77 0.72
C GLY A 127 -2.91 4.82 1.29
N ALA A 128 -2.01 3.93 0.90
CA ALA A 128 -0.60 3.98 1.31
C ALA A 128 0.22 5.06 0.59
N SER A 129 -0.30 5.66 -0.48
CA SER A 129 0.50 6.49 -1.39
C SER A 129 1.14 7.69 -0.74
N ALA A 130 0.49 8.29 0.27
CA ALA A 130 1.03 9.44 0.98
C ALA A 130 2.19 9.07 1.91
N SER A 131 2.17 7.88 2.54
CA SER A 131 3.22 7.41 3.44
C SER A 131 4.37 6.72 2.73
N LEU A 132 4.08 5.91 1.71
CA LEU A 132 5.04 4.94 1.14
C LEU A 132 5.26 5.13 -0.37
N GLY A 133 4.58 6.09 -1.00
CA GLY A 133 4.60 6.27 -2.44
C GLY A 133 3.72 5.26 -3.18
N LYS A 134 3.78 5.28 -4.51
CA LYS A 134 2.89 4.49 -5.40
C LYS A 134 3.30 3.02 -5.53
N VAL A 135 3.47 2.33 -4.40
CA VAL A 135 3.93 0.92 -4.35
C VAL A 135 2.78 -0.10 -4.31
N SER A 136 1.54 0.34 -4.11
CA SER A 136 0.41 -0.55 -3.83
C SER A 136 -0.83 -0.29 -4.69
N GLY A 137 -0.83 0.79 -5.49
CA GLY A 137 -2.02 1.27 -6.21
C GLY A 137 -2.00 1.08 -7.72
N ASP A 138 -0.82 1.08 -8.35
CA ASP A 138 -0.67 1.06 -9.81
C ASP A 138 0.19 -0.13 -10.27
N ILE A 139 -0.08 -0.63 -11.48
CA ILE A 139 0.62 -1.78 -12.11
C ILE A 139 2.15 -1.69 -12.03
N PRO A 140 2.81 -0.53 -12.26
CA PRO A 140 4.27 -0.48 -12.28
C PRO A 140 4.94 -0.77 -10.94
N GLY A 141 4.27 -0.57 -9.81
CA GLY A 141 4.88 -0.69 -8.47
C GLY A 141 4.35 -1.85 -7.63
N VAL A 142 3.33 -2.57 -8.13
CA VAL A 142 2.62 -3.58 -7.34
C VAL A 142 3.51 -4.77 -6.97
N SER A 143 4.45 -5.15 -7.82
CA SER A 143 5.36 -6.27 -7.56
C SER A 143 6.32 -5.94 -6.43
N GLU A 144 6.94 -4.76 -6.48
CA GLU A 144 7.87 -4.25 -5.48
C GLU A 144 7.17 -4.04 -4.14
N GLY A 145 5.95 -3.48 -4.16
CA GLY A 145 5.17 -3.33 -2.94
C GLY A 145 4.70 -4.67 -2.35
N ALA A 146 4.36 -5.64 -3.20
CA ALA A 146 4.00 -6.99 -2.73
C ALA A 146 5.20 -7.71 -2.11
N GLU A 147 6.39 -7.58 -2.70
CA GLU A 147 7.63 -8.11 -2.12
C GLU A 147 7.94 -7.44 -0.78
N TRP A 148 7.82 -6.11 -0.69
CA TRP A 148 8.00 -5.38 0.56
C TRP A 148 7.03 -5.89 1.64
N LEU A 149 5.74 -5.98 1.32
CA LEU A 149 4.73 -6.50 2.24
C LEU A 149 5.05 -7.93 2.69
N ALA A 150 5.42 -8.80 1.76
CA ALA A 150 5.75 -10.19 2.08
C ALA A 150 6.97 -10.28 3.02
N ARG A 151 8.02 -9.48 2.79
CA ARG A 151 9.19 -9.43 3.65
C ARG A 151 8.86 -8.89 5.04
N ALA A 152 8.04 -7.85 5.12
CA ALA A 152 7.56 -7.29 6.38
C ALA A 152 6.77 -8.32 7.20
N LEU A 153 5.77 -8.95 6.58
CA LEU A 153 4.96 -10.00 7.20
C LEU A 153 5.80 -11.19 7.68
N ALA A 154 6.71 -11.69 6.84
CA ALA A 154 7.58 -12.80 7.19
C ALA A 154 8.47 -12.46 8.40
N ALA A 155 9.04 -11.25 8.44
CA ALA A 155 9.83 -10.79 9.57
C ALA A 155 9.01 -10.69 10.86
N THR A 156 7.79 -10.15 10.79
CA THR A 156 6.89 -10.04 11.94
C THR A 156 6.49 -11.40 12.49
N LEU A 157 6.00 -12.30 11.62
CA LEU A 157 5.59 -13.64 12.04
C LEU A 157 6.77 -14.44 12.61
N TYR A 158 7.94 -14.35 11.98
CA TYR A 158 9.15 -15.02 12.50
C TYR A 158 9.56 -14.49 13.88
N ALA A 159 9.43 -13.17 14.11
CA ALA A 159 9.72 -12.57 15.42
C ALA A 159 8.69 -12.99 16.48
N GLU A 160 7.41 -13.10 16.12
CA GLU A 160 6.35 -13.60 17.01
C GLU A 160 6.59 -15.06 17.42
N ASP A 161 7.08 -15.88 16.49
CA ASP A 161 7.32 -17.31 16.67
C ASP A 161 8.78 -17.67 17.04
N ILE A 162 9.59 -16.70 17.43
CA ILE A 162 11.04 -16.89 17.63
C ILE A 162 11.38 -18.00 18.62
N GLU A 163 10.60 -18.15 19.69
CA GLU A 163 10.78 -19.21 20.70
C GLU A 163 10.53 -20.60 20.12
N THR A 164 9.57 -20.73 19.21
CA THR A 164 9.27 -21.98 18.51
C THR A 164 10.41 -22.35 17.57
N HIS A 165 10.90 -21.40 16.79
CA HIS A 165 12.04 -21.61 15.90
C HIS A 165 13.33 -21.94 16.69
N TRP A 166 13.55 -21.26 17.81
CA TRP A 166 14.69 -21.49 18.70
C TRP A 166 14.66 -22.90 19.29
N ARG A 167 13.51 -23.38 19.77
CA ARG A 167 13.37 -24.78 20.20
C ARG A 167 13.66 -25.76 19.07
N GLY A 168 13.13 -25.52 17.88
CA GLY A 168 13.41 -26.37 16.72
C GLY A 168 14.90 -26.49 16.41
N LEU A 169 15.68 -25.43 16.63
CA LEU A 169 17.14 -25.45 16.48
C LEU A 169 17.82 -26.26 17.60
N LEU A 170 17.39 -26.09 18.85
CA LEU A 170 17.93 -26.86 19.98
C LEU A 170 17.62 -28.36 19.88
N ASP A 171 16.43 -28.69 19.39
CA ASP A 171 15.96 -30.07 19.23
C ASP A 171 16.51 -30.74 17.95
N TYR A 172 17.24 -30.01 17.10
CA TYR A 172 17.79 -30.54 15.86
C TYR A 172 18.86 -31.60 16.14
N ALA A 173 18.47 -32.87 15.94
CA ALA A 173 19.32 -34.03 16.19
C ALA A 173 19.55 -34.89 14.93
N LYS A 174 19.29 -34.34 13.73
CA LYS A 174 19.55 -35.06 12.48
C LYS A 174 21.06 -35.06 12.22
N PRO A 175 21.75 -36.22 12.28
CA PRO A 175 23.18 -36.27 12.03
C PRO A 175 23.46 -35.94 10.56
N GLU A 176 24.47 -35.13 10.31
CA GLU A 176 24.99 -34.90 8.96
C GLU A 176 25.83 -36.10 8.48
N LEU A 177 26.54 -36.73 9.41
CA LEU A 177 27.39 -37.89 9.18
C LEU A 177 26.98 -39.01 10.12
N ASP A 178 26.88 -40.24 9.62
CA ASP A 178 26.50 -41.42 10.42
C ASP A 178 27.67 -42.39 10.66
N GLY A 179 28.85 -42.06 10.15
CA GLY A 179 30.07 -42.84 10.32
C GLY A 179 30.22 -43.95 9.29
N SER A 180 29.29 -44.09 8.33
CA SER A 180 29.44 -44.97 7.17
C SER A 180 30.37 -44.39 6.11
N GLU A 181 30.68 -43.09 6.18
CA GLU A 181 31.37 -42.37 5.11
C GLU A 181 32.91 -42.52 5.16
N TRP A 182 33.49 -43.01 6.26
CA TRP A 182 34.94 -43.17 6.40
C TRP A 182 35.34 -44.42 7.17
N THR A 183 36.61 -44.80 7.00
CA THR A 183 37.30 -45.78 7.85
C THR A 183 38.47 -45.07 8.50
N ALA A 184 38.58 -45.14 9.83
CA ALA A 184 39.69 -44.52 10.54
C ALA A 184 41.01 -45.20 10.17
N SER A 185 42.02 -44.40 9.81
CA SER A 185 43.40 -44.87 9.70
C SER A 185 44.12 -44.70 11.03
N GLU A 186 44.95 -45.67 11.42
CA GLU A 186 45.83 -45.52 12.57
C GLU A 186 46.92 -44.48 12.29
N LEU A 187 47.14 -43.58 13.24
CA LEU A 187 48.27 -42.66 13.22
C LEU A 187 49.47 -43.37 13.86
N GLU A 188 50.38 -43.86 13.03
CA GLU A 188 51.65 -44.41 13.50
C GLU A 188 52.49 -43.30 14.14
N PRO A 189 52.85 -43.41 15.44
CA PRO A 189 53.72 -42.44 16.08
C PRO A 189 55.11 -42.53 15.45
N THR A 190 55.48 -41.55 14.62
CA THR A 190 56.90 -41.35 14.31
C THR A 190 57.58 -40.76 15.53
N GLU A 191 58.48 -41.53 16.18
CA GLU A 191 59.49 -41.01 17.10
C GLU A 191 60.45 -40.09 16.31
N ARG A 192 60.02 -38.86 16.05
CA ARG A 192 60.93 -37.78 15.73
C ARG A 192 61.07 -36.96 16.99
N GLU A 193 62.21 -37.11 17.67
CA GLU A 193 62.66 -36.12 18.65
C GLU A 193 62.68 -34.77 17.93
N GLY A 194 61.73 -33.90 18.26
CA GLY A 194 61.64 -32.59 17.65
C GLY A 194 62.93 -31.81 17.95
N GLN A 195 63.70 -31.48 16.91
CA GLN A 195 64.61 -30.34 17.01
C GLN A 195 63.73 -29.08 16.99
N VAL A 196 63.50 -28.53 18.18
CA VAL A 196 62.89 -27.22 18.36
C VAL A 196 63.84 -26.18 17.76
N ALA A 197 63.32 -25.33 16.88
CA ALA A 197 64.02 -24.15 16.39
C ALA A 197 64.02 -23.03 17.44
#